data_AF-A0A2D6E4D6-F1
#
_entry.id   AF-A0A2D6E4D6-F1
#
_cell.length_a   1.000
_cell.length_b   1.000
_cell.length_c   1.000
_cell.angle_alpha   90.00
_cell.angle_beta   90.00
_cell.angle_gamma   90.00
#
_symmetry.space_group_name_H-M   'P 1'
#
loop_
_entity.id
_entity.type
_entity.pdbx_description
1 polymer ?
#
loop_
_entity_poly.entity_id
_entity_poly.type
_entity_poly.pdbx_seq_one_letter_code
_entity_poly.pdbx_strand_id
1 'polypeptide(L)'
;YDADTDIGIINSIGSNDFSIAYFINTSVMGFASVVNMDGEGVGSDSFRSTPLANGKIAFRLDGINHSTTSILSDGNWHHICFTIKSGGNINAYVDGILDSTFSSPVYNISGRTQLAIGASVSGGGKLDGGLDGFRLYGKELTSSEVSLLANNRCDFNPSQMTTHSWYDPSVTTNVTEALGKVGGLKDNGTSGLWDLSQSTGSMQGLINTTDINGLKTILFDTSFDQHLSKPAVTVPDEITVLFVAQASPSANSFDSIFSMDSATNDFQMEAGQTNQFRNKINGAGILGSAVGGTTDFDSSPHIFEAVLDRANNLVLSVVDGITQDSGTYLTSLDAVQAVRYFGNRNVSKCSSGLGGEMVIIPSALLADRELIQGYLAWKWGLVASLDAGHPYKTEPPKEA
;
A
#
# COMPACT_ATOMS: atom_id res chain seq x y z
N TYR A 1 12.51 -6.67 5.04
CA TYR A 1 12.64 -6.37 6.47
C TYR A 1 11.31 -6.77 7.05
N ASP A 2 11.29 -7.97 7.62
CA ASP A 2 10.11 -8.56 8.23
C ASP A 2 9.86 -7.78 9.53
N ALA A 3 8.72 -7.11 9.61
CA ALA A 3 8.37 -6.27 10.75
C ALA A 3 6.89 -6.46 11.09
N ASP A 4 6.45 -7.72 11.16
CA ASP A 4 5.26 -8.06 11.94
C ASP A 4 5.52 -9.19 12.94
N THR A 5 6.62 -9.04 13.68
CA THR A 5 6.82 -9.76 14.95
C THR A 5 6.90 -8.76 16.08
N ASP A 6 5.80 -8.07 16.38
CA ASP A 6 5.73 -7.24 17.59
C ASP A 6 4.34 -7.28 18.26
N ILE A 7 3.69 -8.45 18.30
CA ILE A 7 2.97 -8.79 19.55
C ILE A 7 4.05 -9.12 20.59
N GLY A 8 4.73 -8.08 21.04
CA GLY A 8 5.62 -8.14 22.18
C GLY A 8 4.80 -8.61 23.37
N ILE A 9 5.17 -9.74 23.95
CA ILE A 9 4.69 -10.18 25.26
C ILE A 9 4.75 -8.95 26.18
N ILE A 10 3.62 -8.56 26.78
CA ILE A 10 3.41 -7.34 27.59
C ILE A 10 4.57 -7.06 28.57
N ASN A 11 5.25 -8.13 29.02
CA ASN A 11 6.44 -8.11 29.84
C ASN A 11 7.64 -7.30 29.28
N SER A 12 7.70 -6.97 27.98
CA SER A 12 8.83 -6.23 27.37
C SER A 12 8.69 -4.71 27.37
N ILE A 13 7.48 -4.16 27.59
CA ILE A 13 7.29 -2.69 27.57
C ILE A 13 7.95 -2.05 28.80
N GLY A 14 7.75 -2.63 29.99
CA GLY A 14 8.42 -2.22 31.23
C GLY A 14 8.46 -0.70 31.45
N SER A 15 9.65 -0.12 31.39
CA SER A 15 9.92 1.32 31.48
C SER A 15 10.36 1.96 30.15
N ASN A 16 10.31 1.20 29.05
CA ASN A 16 10.73 1.62 27.72
C ASN A 16 9.67 2.51 27.06
N ASP A 17 10.11 3.27 26.06
CA ASP A 17 9.21 3.97 25.13
C ASP A 17 8.34 2.95 24.39
N PHE A 18 7.09 3.29 24.12
CA PHE A 18 6.17 2.43 23.39
C PHE A 18 5.10 3.22 22.65
N SER A 19 4.43 2.57 21.71
CA SER A 19 3.27 3.15 21.03
C SER A 19 2.14 2.14 20.90
N ILE A 20 0.90 2.61 20.96
CA ILE A 20 -0.30 1.81 20.73
C ILE A 20 -1.10 2.47 19.63
N ALA A 21 -1.54 1.69 18.65
CA ALA A 21 -2.38 2.14 17.54
C ALA A 21 -3.57 1.19 17.36
N TYR A 22 -4.72 1.72 16.96
CA TYR A 22 -5.90 0.94 16.59
C TYR A 22 -6.89 1.82 15.82
N PHE A 23 -7.75 1.18 15.03
CA PHE A 23 -8.95 1.79 14.48
C PHE A 23 -10.12 1.55 15.43
N ILE A 24 -10.97 2.57 15.62
CA ILE A 24 -12.18 2.49 16.43
C ILE A 24 -13.37 3.09 15.68
N ASN A 25 -14.50 2.40 15.74
CA ASN A 25 -15.82 2.92 15.36
C ASN A 25 -16.73 2.80 16.57
N THR A 26 -17.21 3.91 17.14
CA THR A 26 -18.11 3.84 18.29
C THR A 26 -19.00 5.06 18.37
N SER A 27 -20.18 4.89 18.96
CA SER A 27 -21.05 5.99 19.39
C SER A 27 -21.19 6.02 20.92
N VAL A 28 -20.36 5.26 21.64
CA VAL A 28 -20.40 5.20 23.12
C VAL A 28 -19.97 6.53 23.71
N MET A 29 -20.89 7.14 24.45
CA MET A 29 -20.68 8.37 25.21
C MET A 29 -20.63 8.03 26.71
N GLY A 30 -19.47 7.56 27.18
CA GLY A 30 -19.30 7.09 28.55
C GLY A 30 -18.25 6.00 28.66
N PHE A 31 -18.04 5.51 29.88
CA PHE A 31 -16.97 4.56 30.16
C PHE A 31 -17.19 3.22 29.44
N ALA A 32 -16.24 2.88 28.55
CA ALA A 32 -16.02 1.54 28.00
C ALA A 32 -14.52 1.29 27.84
N SER A 33 -14.09 0.05 27.82
CA SER A 33 -12.67 -0.32 27.73
C SER A 33 -12.32 -0.67 26.30
N VAL A 34 -11.43 0.12 25.68
CA VAL A 34 -10.93 -0.13 24.32
C VAL A 34 -9.71 -1.04 24.39
N VAL A 35 -8.72 -0.63 25.18
CA VAL A 35 -7.49 -1.38 25.46
C VAL A 35 -7.25 -1.28 26.95
N ASN A 36 -6.90 -2.40 27.61
CA ASN A 36 -6.63 -2.41 29.04
C ASN A 36 -5.49 -3.36 29.37
N MET A 37 -4.42 -2.80 29.94
CA MET A 37 -3.27 -3.54 30.47
C MET A 37 -3.25 -3.41 31.99
N ASP A 38 -3.93 -4.34 32.68
CA ASP A 38 -4.08 -4.37 34.14
C ASP A 38 -3.72 -5.78 34.67
N GLY A 39 -3.07 -5.85 35.83
CA GLY A 39 -3.20 -7.04 36.70
C GLY A 39 -4.36 -6.79 37.67
N GLU A 40 -5.12 -7.81 38.08
CA GLU A 40 -6.19 -7.59 39.05
C GLU A 40 -5.66 -6.94 40.35
N GLY A 41 -6.29 -5.85 40.80
CA GLY A 41 -6.08 -5.26 42.12
C GLY A 41 -4.99 -4.18 42.26
N VAL A 42 -4.36 -3.73 41.17
CA VAL A 42 -3.34 -2.67 41.23
C VAL A 42 -3.91 -1.29 40.91
N GLY A 43 -4.00 -0.44 41.93
CA GLY A 43 -4.14 1.00 41.75
C GLY A 43 -2.89 1.60 41.10
N SER A 44 -3.07 2.78 40.51
CA SER A 44 -2.10 3.61 39.74
C SER A 44 -1.51 3.01 38.47
N ASP A 45 -0.95 1.81 38.44
CA ASP A 45 0.06 1.48 37.42
C ASP A 45 -0.51 0.76 36.16
N SER A 46 -1.42 1.41 35.44
CA SER A 46 -2.11 0.82 34.27
C SER A 46 -1.97 1.63 32.99
N PHE A 47 -2.06 0.92 31.85
CA PHE A 47 -2.49 1.54 30.59
C PHE A 47 -3.95 1.21 30.33
N ARG A 48 -4.75 2.23 30.04
CA ARG A 48 -6.14 2.05 29.58
C ARG A 48 -6.48 3.07 28.53
N SER A 49 -7.14 2.65 27.46
CA SER A 49 -7.85 3.54 26.54
C SER A 49 -9.37 3.40 26.73
N THR A 50 -10.10 4.52 26.76
CA THR A 50 -11.54 4.54 27.07
C THR A 50 -12.26 5.72 26.39
N PRO A 51 -13.48 5.54 25.84
CA PRO A 51 -14.33 6.67 25.49
C PRO A 51 -14.78 7.42 26.74
N LEU A 52 -14.95 8.72 26.60
CA LEU A 52 -15.45 9.60 27.66
C LEU A 52 -16.89 10.02 27.38
N ALA A 53 -17.58 10.51 28.41
CA ALA A 53 -18.95 11.03 28.29
C ALA A 53 -19.09 12.23 27.35
N ASN A 54 -17.99 12.89 26.99
CA ASN A 54 -17.93 13.98 26.02
C ASN A 54 -17.53 13.52 24.60
N GLY A 55 -17.48 12.20 24.37
CA GLY A 55 -17.18 11.59 23.08
C GLY A 55 -15.71 11.59 22.68
N LYS A 56 -14.80 12.05 23.56
CA LYS A 56 -13.36 11.98 23.34
C LYS A 56 -12.83 10.61 23.73
N ILE A 57 -11.71 10.19 23.14
CA ILE A 57 -10.97 9.02 23.62
C ILE A 57 -9.92 9.48 24.62
N ALA A 58 -9.98 8.92 25.82
CA ALA A 58 -8.99 9.08 26.87
C ALA A 58 -7.99 7.93 26.86
N PHE A 59 -6.78 8.23 27.32
CA PHE A 59 -5.83 7.23 27.75
C PHE A 59 -5.40 7.50 29.20
N ARG A 60 -5.08 6.43 29.91
CA ARG A 60 -4.52 6.45 31.25
C ARG A 60 -3.14 5.83 31.20
N LEU A 61 -2.17 6.47 31.84
CA LEU A 61 -0.83 5.94 32.05
C LEU A 61 -0.40 6.28 33.48
N ASP A 62 0.00 5.27 34.25
CA ASP A 62 0.54 5.42 35.61
C ASP A 62 -0.33 6.31 36.53
N GLY A 63 -1.65 6.13 36.42
CA GLY A 63 -2.63 6.79 37.28
C GLY A 63 -3.08 8.16 36.79
N ILE A 64 -2.44 8.69 35.75
CA ILE A 64 -2.75 9.97 35.13
C ILE A 64 -3.65 9.73 33.93
N ASN A 65 -4.75 10.49 33.83
CA ASN A 65 -5.65 10.44 32.68
C ASN A 65 -5.39 11.63 31.76
N HIS A 66 -5.36 11.35 30.47
CA HIS A 66 -5.25 12.29 29.38
C HIS A 66 -6.33 11.98 28.35
N SER A 67 -6.60 12.92 27.44
CA SER A 67 -7.60 12.70 26.40
C SER A 67 -7.28 13.47 25.14
N THR A 68 -7.66 12.90 24.02
CA THR A 68 -7.75 13.60 22.73
C THR A 68 -8.54 14.92 22.86
N THR A 69 -8.32 15.85 21.93
CA THR A 69 -9.10 17.07 21.80
C THR A 69 -10.33 16.87 20.91
N SER A 70 -10.18 15.99 19.91
CA SER A 70 -11.22 15.59 18.96
C SER A 70 -12.32 14.75 19.61
N ILE A 71 -13.55 14.92 19.12
CA ILE A 71 -14.70 14.08 19.49
C ILE A 71 -14.76 12.95 18.45
N LEU A 72 -14.73 11.71 18.92
CA LEU A 72 -14.48 10.49 18.13
C LEU A 72 -15.55 9.41 18.33
N SER A 73 -16.44 9.59 19.31
CA SER A 73 -17.63 8.76 19.48
C SER A 73 -18.78 9.19 18.55
N ASP A 74 -18.48 9.42 17.27
CA ASP A 74 -19.42 9.95 16.28
C ASP A 74 -20.03 8.87 15.36
N GLY A 75 -19.66 7.59 15.58
CA GLY A 75 -20.10 6.46 14.76
C GLY A 75 -19.29 6.28 13.46
N ASN A 76 -18.22 7.03 13.23
CA ASN A 76 -17.28 6.84 12.13
C ASN A 76 -16.03 6.09 12.58
N TRP A 77 -15.31 5.51 11.62
CA TRP A 77 -14.00 4.90 11.88
C TRP A 77 -12.94 5.98 12.01
N HIS A 78 -12.19 5.93 13.12
CA HIS A 78 -11.02 6.77 13.38
C HIS A 78 -9.79 5.93 13.69
N HIS A 79 -8.64 6.32 13.17
CA HIS A 79 -7.35 5.78 13.62
C HIS A 79 -6.88 6.56 14.85
N ILE A 80 -6.60 5.85 15.94
CA ILE A 80 -6.06 6.44 17.17
C ILE A 80 -4.69 5.85 17.42
N CYS A 81 -3.70 6.71 17.64
CA CYS A 81 -2.38 6.30 18.09
C CYS A 81 -1.90 7.14 19.26
N PHE A 82 -1.39 6.47 20.30
CA PHE A 82 -0.65 7.09 21.39
C PHE A 82 0.82 6.71 21.27
N THR A 83 1.72 7.69 21.18
CA THR A 83 3.17 7.48 21.25
C THR A 83 3.67 7.97 22.60
N ILE A 84 4.37 7.12 23.34
CA ILE A 84 4.79 7.38 24.72
C ILE A 84 6.32 7.35 24.78
N LYS A 85 6.91 8.47 25.20
CA LYS A 85 8.32 8.55 25.60
C LYS A 85 8.42 8.60 27.13
N SER A 86 9.14 7.68 27.75
CA SER A 86 9.31 7.65 29.21
C SER A 86 10.05 8.89 29.72
N GLY A 87 9.43 9.63 30.65
CA GLY A 87 9.94 10.92 31.14
C GLY A 87 9.97 12.06 30.10
N GLY A 88 9.35 11.85 28.94
CA GLY A 88 9.29 12.81 27.84
C GLY A 88 7.87 13.28 27.57
N ASN A 89 7.41 13.09 26.34
CA ASN A 89 6.07 13.45 25.90
C ASN A 89 5.20 12.23 25.63
N ILE A 90 3.89 12.42 25.79
CA ILE A 90 2.87 11.55 25.22
C ILE A 90 2.18 12.33 24.12
N ASN A 91 2.12 11.78 22.92
CA ASN A 91 1.39 12.37 21.81
C ASN A 91 0.18 11.51 21.46
N ALA A 92 -0.98 12.13 21.35
CA ALA A 92 -2.17 11.52 20.80
C ALA A 92 -2.34 11.97 19.34
N TYR A 93 -2.50 10.99 18.46
CA TYR A 93 -2.78 11.21 17.05
C TYR A 93 -4.17 10.68 16.70
N VAL A 94 -4.89 11.45 15.89
CA VAL A 94 -6.21 11.11 15.34
C VAL A 94 -6.08 11.15 13.83
N ASP A 95 -6.46 10.06 13.16
CA ASP A 95 -6.43 9.93 11.69
C ASP A 95 -5.05 10.29 11.09
N GLY A 96 -3.99 9.95 11.81
CA GLY A 96 -2.60 10.16 11.40
C GLY A 96 -2.05 11.55 11.73
N ILE A 97 -2.88 12.45 12.25
CA ILE A 97 -2.52 13.84 12.56
C ILE A 97 -2.35 14.02 14.07
N LEU A 98 -1.34 14.78 14.49
CA LEU A 98 -1.13 15.10 15.90
C LEU A 98 -2.32 15.92 16.43
N ASP A 99 -3.03 15.36 17.41
CA ASP A 99 -4.19 15.98 18.04
C ASP A 99 -3.81 16.68 19.35
N SER A 100 -2.95 16.06 20.16
CA SER A 100 -2.52 16.65 21.44
C SER A 100 -1.21 16.08 21.98
N THR A 101 -0.52 16.88 22.81
CA THR A 101 0.72 16.51 23.48
C THR A 101 0.61 16.74 24.99
N PHE A 102 1.11 15.78 25.78
CA PHE A 102 1.11 15.80 27.24
C PHE A 102 2.51 15.48 27.78
N SER A 103 2.78 15.87 29.03
CA SER A 103 3.98 15.41 29.74
C SER A 103 3.84 13.95 30.15
N SER A 104 4.83 13.14 29.82
CA SER A 104 4.92 11.74 30.23
C SER A 104 5.69 11.61 31.55
N PRO A 105 5.19 10.89 32.56
CA PRO A 105 6.01 10.52 33.70
C PRO A 105 7.09 9.50 33.29
N VAL A 106 8.07 9.28 34.17
CA VAL A 106 8.83 8.02 34.13
C VAL A 106 7.94 6.96 34.76
N TYR A 107 7.52 5.96 33.98
CA TYR A 107 6.61 4.91 34.42
C TYR A 107 7.32 3.54 34.43
N ASN A 108 6.69 2.57 35.09
CA ASN A 108 7.08 1.17 34.98
C ASN A 108 5.83 0.27 35.01
N ILE A 109 5.52 -0.33 33.87
CA ILE A 109 4.38 -1.25 33.72
C ILE A 109 4.83 -2.72 33.55
N SER A 110 6.05 -3.07 33.98
CA SER A 110 6.59 -4.44 33.86
C SER A 110 5.83 -5.49 34.68
N GLY A 111 5.07 -5.06 35.70
CA GLY A 111 4.22 -5.94 36.51
C GLY A 111 2.89 -6.31 35.86
N ARG A 112 2.67 -5.99 34.58
CA ARG A 112 1.41 -6.23 33.86
C ARG A 112 1.55 -7.44 32.95
N THR A 113 0.69 -8.43 33.16
CA THR A 113 0.73 -9.72 32.44
C THR A 113 -0.53 -9.99 31.64
N GLN A 114 -1.53 -9.12 31.71
CA GLN A 114 -2.80 -9.27 31.00
C GLN A 114 -3.07 -8.05 30.13
N LEU A 115 -3.58 -8.31 28.93
CA LEU A 115 -4.06 -7.35 27.96
C LEU A 115 -5.48 -7.78 27.57
N ALA A 116 -6.43 -6.87 27.66
CA ALA A 116 -7.77 -7.03 27.15
C ALA A 116 -8.07 -5.95 26.11
N ILE A 117 -8.79 -6.33 25.06
CA ILE A 117 -9.25 -5.45 23.98
C ILE A 117 -10.77 -5.54 23.94
N GLY A 118 -11.45 -4.40 23.88
CA GLY A 118 -12.91 -4.29 23.86
C GLY A 118 -13.63 -4.57 25.19
N ALA A 119 -12.89 -4.85 26.27
CA ALA A 119 -13.40 -4.98 27.64
C ALA A 119 -12.27 -4.73 28.66
N SER A 120 -12.60 -4.62 29.94
CA SER A 120 -11.59 -4.71 31.01
C SER A 120 -11.09 -6.15 31.13
N VAL A 121 -9.96 -6.35 31.82
CA VAL A 121 -9.43 -7.71 32.10
C VAL A 121 -10.41 -8.60 32.87
N SER A 122 -11.31 -8.00 33.66
CA SER A 122 -12.41 -8.68 34.37
C SER A 122 -13.68 -8.89 33.52
N GLY A 123 -13.67 -8.49 32.24
CA GLY A 123 -14.80 -8.60 31.31
C GLY A 123 -15.87 -7.51 31.45
N GLY A 124 -15.64 -6.49 32.27
CA GLY A 124 -16.54 -5.35 32.47
C GLY A 124 -16.32 -4.22 31.47
N GLY A 125 -17.27 -3.26 31.42
CA GLY A 125 -17.15 -2.06 30.58
C GLY A 125 -16.91 -2.38 29.10
N LYS A 126 -17.70 -3.29 28.52
CA LYS A 126 -17.54 -3.72 27.14
C LYS A 126 -17.74 -2.54 26.18
N LEU A 127 -16.90 -2.46 25.15
CA LEU A 127 -17.08 -1.51 24.07
C LEU A 127 -18.27 -1.95 23.21
N ASP A 128 -19.14 -0.99 22.89
CA ASP A 128 -20.13 -1.11 21.83
C ASP A 128 -19.62 -0.33 20.61
N GLY A 129 -19.23 -1.07 19.56
CA GLY A 129 -18.52 -0.52 18.42
C GLY A 129 -17.57 -1.52 17.74
N GLY A 130 -16.89 -1.05 16.70
CA GLY A 130 -15.84 -1.77 15.99
C GLY A 130 -14.45 -1.41 16.50
N LEU A 131 -13.56 -2.41 16.54
CA LEU A 131 -12.12 -2.25 16.69
C LEU A 131 -11.42 -3.02 15.57
N ASP A 132 -10.36 -2.44 15.01
CA ASP A 132 -9.53 -3.11 14.00
C ASP A 132 -8.08 -2.65 14.10
N GLY A 133 -7.16 -3.42 13.54
CA GLY A 133 -5.74 -3.05 13.39
C GLY A 133 -5.02 -2.69 14.69
N PHE A 134 -5.36 -3.33 15.82
CA PHE A 134 -4.69 -3.11 17.09
C PHE A 134 -3.21 -3.50 16.98
N ARG A 135 -2.34 -2.55 17.32
CA ARG A 135 -0.88 -2.68 17.26
C ARG A 135 -0.24 -2.11 18.51
N LEU A 136 0.84 -2.75 18.94
CA LEU A 136 1.66 -2.36 20.08
C LEU A 136 3.12 -2.40 19.65
N TYR A 137 3.83 -1.29 19.81
CA TYR A 137 5.22 -1.15 19.41
C TYR A 137 6.11 -0.93 20.62
N GLY A 138 7.25 -1.63 20.69
CA GLY A 138 8.28 -1.42 21.71
C GLY A 138 9.14 -0.15 21.50
N LYS A 139 8.59 0.89 20.86
CA LYS A 139 9.25 2.17 20.60
C LYS A 139 8.25 3.34 20.51
N GLU A 140 8.74 4.56 20.69
CA GLU A 140 8.05 5.79 20.28
C GLU A 140 8.02 5.85 18.75
N LEU A 141 6.84 5.78 18.14
CA LEU A 141 6.68 5.99 16.70
C LEU A 141 6.85 7.47 16.35
N THR A 142 7.43 7.72 15.19
CA THR A 142 7.49 9.05 14.57
C THR A 142 6.14 9.44 13.98
N SER A 143 5.90 10.75 13.81
CA SER A 143 4.67 11.24 13.17
C SER A 143 4.45 10.67 11.76
N SER A 144 5.53 10.44 11.00
CA SER A 144 5.46 9.79 9.68
C SER A 144 5.03 8.34 9.77
N GLU A 145 5.54 7.56 10.73
CA GLU A 145 5.10 6.17 10.95
C GLU A 145 3.62 6.13 11.36
N VAL A 146 3.18 7.04 12.25
CA VAL A 146 1.77 7.12 12.66
C VAL A 146 0.86 7.51 11.49
N SER A 147 1.28 8.46 10.65
CA SER A 147 0.55 8.85 9.44
C SER A 147 0.44 7.67 8.47
N LEU A 148 1.48 6.85 8.32
CA LEU A 148 1.40 5.65 7.49
C LEU A 148 0.41 4.64 8.06
N LEU A 149 0.40 4.40 9.37
CA LEU A 149 -0.56 3.48 10.01
C LEU A 149 -2.01 3.92 9.84
N ALA A 150 -2.29 5.23 9.93
CA ALA A 150 -3.64 5.76 9.75
C ALA A 150 -4.17 5.59 8.32
N ASN A 151 -3.26 5.65 7.33
CA ASN A 151 -3.60 5.67 5.91
C ASN A 151 -3.45 4.29 5.25
N ASN A 152 -2.56 3.43 5.73
CA ASN A 152 -2.40 2.05 5.25
C ASN A 152 -3.33 1.12 6.04
N ARG A 153 -4.60 1.08 5.63
CA ARG A 153 -5.62 0.18 6.18
C ARG A 153 -5.45 -1.28 5.75
N CYS A 154 -4.48 -1.57 4.88
CA CYS A 154 -4.23 -2.90 4.35
C CYS A 154 -3.06 -3.55 5.08
N ASP A 155 -3.35 -4.60 5.85
CA ASP A 155 -2.31 -5.40 6.51
C ASP A 155 -1.61 -6.30 5.49
N PHE A 156 -2.32 -6.70 4.44
CA PHE A 156 -1.70 -7.43 3.35
C PHE A 156 -0.67 -6.56 2.61
N ASN A 157 0.43 -7.17 2.17
CA ASN A 157 1.35 -6.61 1.18
C ASN A 157 1.92 -7.71 0.24
N PRO A 158 2.45 -7.34 -0.95
CA PRO A 158 2.87 -8.32 -1.95
C PRO A 158 3.95 -9.32 -1.49
N SER A 159 4.71 -9.07 -0.41
CA SER A 159 5.69 -10.04 0.10
C SER A 159 5.08 -11.27 0.76
N GLN A 160 3.80 -11.23 1.11
CA GLN A 160 3.07 -12.35 1.71
C GLN A 160 2.59 -13.39 0.69
N MET A 161 2.83 -13.13 -0.60
CA MET A 161 2.60 -14.10 -1.66
C MET A 161 3.81 -14.19 -2.58
N THR A 162 3.80 -15.21 -3.45
CA THR A 162 4.83 -15.35 -4.47
C THR A 162 4.66 -14.24 -5.51
N THR A 163 5.65 -13.37 -5.59
CA THR A 163 5.77 -12.34 -6.62
C THR A 163 6.96 -12.65 -7.50
N HIS A 164 6.84 -12.39 -8.79
CA HIS A 164 7.98 -12.44 -9.70
C HIS A 164 8.91 -11.25 -9.42
N SER A 165 8.33 -10.05 -9.38
CA SER A 165 9.03 -8.81 -9.04
C SER A 165 8.05 -7.76 -8.52
N TRP A 166 8.52 -6.89 -7.63
CA TRP A 166 7.70 -5.85 -6.99
C TRP A 166 8.48 -4.55 -6.81
N TYR A 167 7.98 -3.47 -7.39
CA TYR A 167 8.60 -2.15 -7.36
C TYR A 167 7.67 -1.14 -6.73
N ASP A 168 8.11 -0.53 -5.64
CA ASP A 168 7.31 0.44 -4.89
C ASP A 168 8.11 1.75 -4.69
N PRO A 169 7.83 2.80 -5.48
CA PRO A 169 8.50 4.09 -5.36
C PRO A 169 8.06 4.89 -4.12
N SER A 170 6.96 4.50 -3.45
CA SER A 170 6.47 5.20 -2.26
C SER A 170 7.42 5.01 -1.05
N VAL A 171 8.20 3.93 -1.05
CA VAL A 171 9.16 3.59 -0.01
C VAL A 171 10.55 4.12 -0.39
N THR A 172 11.00 5.15 0.32
CA THR A 172 12.25 5.87 0.01
C THR A 172 13.48 4.97 -0.12
N THR A 173 13.60 3.92 0.70
CA THR A 173 14.74 2.99 0.65
C THR A 173 14.78 2.12 -0.60
N ASN A 174 13.71 2.10 -1.38
CA ASN A 174 13.62 1.36 -2.64
C ASN A 174 14.07 2.19 -3.84
N VAL A 175 14.27 3.50 -3.65
CA VAL A 175 14.56 4.44 -4.74
C VAL A 175 16.03 4.83 -4.68
N THR A 176 16.76 4.62 -5.78
CA THR A 176 18.08 5.24 -5.97
C THR A 176 17.86 6.58 -6.67
N GLU A 177 18.06 7.68 -5.95
CA GLU A 177 17.78 9.03 -6.42
C GLU A 177 18.94 9.98 -6.13
N ALA A 178 19.18 10.91 -7.06
CA ALA A 178 20.11 12.01 -6.88
C ALA A 178 19.58 13.27 -7.60
N LEU A 179 19.54 14.40 -6.88
CA LEU A 179 19.06 15.69 -7.41
C LEU A 179 17.63 15.63 -7.97
N GLY A 180 16.78 14.83 -7.34
CA GLY A 180 15.41 14.56 -7.74
C GLY A 180 15.27 13.56 -8.88
N LYS A 181 16.36 13.07 -9.49
CA LYS A 181 16.31 12.11 -10.59
C LYS A 181 16.41 10.67 -10.10
N VAL A 182 15.49 9.83 -10.57
CA VAL A 182 15.43 8.42 -10.17
C VAL A 182 16.29 7.58 -11.11
N GLY A 183 17.43 7.10 -10.59
CA GLY A 183 18.35 6.21 -11.30
C GLY A 183 18.06 4.73 -11.09
N GLY A 184 17.20 4.36 -10.14
CA GLY A 184 16.82 2.97 -9.93
C GLY A 184 15.63 2.76 -9.00
N LEU A 185 14.97 1.62 -9.19
CA LEU A 185 13.94 1.08 -8.32
C LEU A 185 14.30 -0.35 -7.93
N LYS A 186 14.31 -0.60 -6.63
CA LYS A 186 14.60 -1.91 -6.06
C LYS A 186 13.45 -2.89 -6.30
N ASP A 187 13.79 -4.12 -6.65
CA ASP A 187 12.88 -5.27 -6.61
C ASP A 187 12.73 -5.77 -5.17
N ASN A 188 11.50 -5.70 -4.66
CA ASN A 188 11.11 -6.19 -3.33
C ASN A 188 10.34 -7.52 -3.44
N GLY A 189 10.22 -8.07 -4.65
CA GLY A 189 9.54 -9.33 -4.88
C GLY A 189 10.31 -10.51 -4.32
N THR A 190 9.74 -11.71 -4.45
CA THR A 190 10.29 -12.94 -3.84
C THR A 190 11.76 -13.19 -4.19
N SER A 191 12.20 -12.82 -5.40
CA SER A 191 13.59 -12.96 -5.82
C SER A 191 14.51 -11.81 -5.37
N GLY A 192 14.00 -10.56 -5.41
CA GLY A 192 14.79 -9.36 -5.20
C GLY A 192 15.96 -9.19 -6.19
N LEU A 193 15.88 -9.79 -7.38
CA LEU A 193 16.98 -9.85 -8.35
C LEU A 193 16.86 -8.81 -9.47
N TRP A 194 15.67 -8.26 -9.65
CA TRP A 194 15.30 -7.56 -10.89
C TRP A 194 15.27 -6.04 -10.76
N ASP A 195 16.13 -5.46 -9.91
CA ASP A 195 16.27 -4.01 -9.74
C ASP A 195 16.28 -3.29 -11.10
N LEU A 196 15.36 -2.34 -11.27
CA LEU A 196 15.27 -1.51 -12.46
C LEU A 196 16.27 -0.36 -12.33
N SER A 197 16.85 0.05 -13.45
CA SER A 197 17.85 1.11 -13.47
C SER A 197 17.74 2.02 -14.69
N GLN A 198 18.27 3.22 -14.55
CA GLN A 198 18.52 4.16 -15.64
C GLN A 198 19.78 4.96 -15.32
N SER A 199 20.86 4.72 -16.04
CA SER A 199 22.13 5.43 -15.82
C SER A 199 22.22 6.74 -16.60
N THR A 200 21.42 6.92 -17.64
CA THR A 200 21.44 8.13 -18.47
C THR A 200 20.59 9.21 -17.83
N GLY A 201 21.22 10.24 -17.27
CA GLY A 201 20.54 11.27 -16.48
C GLY A 201 19.44 12.05 -17.23
N SER A 202 19.44 12.12 -18.56
CA SER A 202 18.33 12.73 -19.33
C SER A 202 17.11 11.83 -19.47
N MET A 203 17.29 10.51 -19.31
CA MET A 203 16.25 9.49 -19.43
C MET A 203 15.70 9.06 -18.05
N GLN A 204 16.16 9.67 -16.97
CA GLN A 204 15.65 9.43 -15.62
C GLN A 204 14.40 10.27 -15.38
N GLY A 205 13.35 9.64 -14.87
CA GLY A 205 12.20 10.37 -14.32
C GLY A 205 12.56 11.13 -13.04
N LEU A 206 11.66 12.00 -12.59
CA LEU A 206 11.81 12.77 -11.37
C LEU A 206 11.04 12.13 -10.22
N ILE A 207 11.61 12.09 -9.02
CA ILE A 207 10.85 11.73 -7.82
C ILE A 207 9.80 12.81 -7.57
N ASN A 208 8.56 12.41 -7.33
CA ASN A 208 7.50 13.31 -6.90
C ASN A 208 6.89 12.78 -5.59
N THR A 209 6.58 13.65 -4.64
CA THR A 209 6.43 13.24 -3.23
C THR A 209 5.02 13.22 -2.66
N THR A 210 3.99 13.65 -3.39
CA THR A 210 2.64 13.88 -2.80
C THR A 210 1.45 13.65 -3.73
N ASP A 211 1.57 12.91 -4.83
CA ASP A 211 0.52 12.94 -5.86
C ASP A 211 -0.63 11.96 -5.60
N ILE A 212 -0.36 10.67 -5.68
CA ILE A 212 -1.41 9.65 -5.63
C ILE A 212 -1.60 9.25 -4.17
N ASN A 213 -2.72 9.70 -3.57
CA ASN A 213 -3.04 9.50 -2.15
C ASN A 213 -1.92 9.98 -1.19
N GLY A 214 -1.20 11.05 -1.56
CA GLY A 214 -0.09 11.58 -0.78
C GLY A 214 1.17 10.69 -0.75
N LEU A 215 1.23 9.64 -1.58
CA LEU A 215 2.39 8.77 -1.71
C LEU A 215 3.35 9.25 -2.80
N LYS A 216 4.62 8.87 -2.67
CA LYS A 216 5.64 9.20 -3.67
C LYS A 216 5.44 8.41 -4.94
N THR A 217 5.62 9.07 -6.07
CA THR A 217 5.56 8.55 -7.44
C THR A 217 6.84 8.92 -8.18
N ILE A 218 7.03 8.36 -9.37
CA ILE A 218 8.01 8.87 -10.33
C ILE A 218 7.26 9.62 -11.42
N LEU A 219 7.57 10.90 -11.60
CA LEU A 219 7.10 11.72 -12.69
C LEU A 219 7.98 11.48 -13.93
N PHE A 220 7.36 10.99 -15.00
CA PHE A 220 7.94 10.91 -16.34
C PHE A 220 7.41 12.08 -17.15
N ASP A 221 8.31 12.93 -17.62
CA ASP A 221 7.96 14.12 -18.38
C ASP A 221 7.69 13.82 -19.87
N THR A 222 7.51 14.86 -20.66
CA THR A 222 7.19 14.77 -22.08
C THR A 222 8.39 14.47 -22.99
N SER A 223 9.57 14.15 -22.48
CA SER A 223 10.74 13.86 -23.32
C SER A 223 10.66 12.52 -24.06
N PHE A 224 9.61 11.72 -23.80
CA PHE A 224 9.27 10.45 -24.48
C PHE A 224 10.38 9.38 -24.51
N ASP A 225 11.44 9.57 -23.71
CA ASP A 225 12.59 8.66 -23.57
C ASP A 225 12.84 8.23 -22.11
N GLN A 226 12.12 8.83 -21.15
CA GLN A 226 12.30 8.53 -19.74
C GLN A 226 11.69 7.18 -19.38
N HIS A 227 12.48 6.33 -18.74
CA HIS A 227 12.07 5.00 -18.31
C HIS A 227 13.08 4.42 -17.33
N LEU A 228 12.68 3.39 -16.59
CA LEU A 228 13.58 2.48 -15.89
C LEU A 228 13.53 1.11 -16.55
N SER A 229 14.65 0.38 -16.55
CA SER A 229 14.67 -0.95 -17.15
C SER A 229 15.59 -1.94 -16.45
N LYS A 230 15.29 -3.22 -16.67
CA LYS A 230 16.17 -4.35 -16.43
C LYS A 230 16.25 -5.16 -17.73
N PRO A 231 17.41 -5.22 -18.41
CA PRO A 231 17.50 -5.72 -19.79
C PRO A 231 17.39 -7.24 -19.93
N ALA A 232 17.52 -8.00 -18.84
CA ALA A 232 17.42 -9.46 -18.86
C ALA A 232 16.77 -9.93 -17.56
N VAL A 233 15.52 -10.37 -17.68
CA VAL A 233 14.66 -10.89 -16.61
C VAL A 233 14.10 -12.22 -17.08
N THR A 234 14.27 -13.26 -16.28
CA THR A 234 13.67 -14.57 -16.60
C THR A 234 12.20 -14.57 -16.22
N VAL A 235 11.30 -14.83 -17.15
CA VAL A 235 9.85 -14.78 -16.92
C VAL A 235 9.18 -16.16 -17.04
N PRO A 236 8.14 -16.43 -16.25
CA PRO A 236 7.29 -17.63 -16.41
C PRO A 236 6.40 -17.52 -17.66
N ASP A 237 5.81 -18.65 -18.06
CA ASP A 237 4.85 -18.71 -19.17
C ASP A 237 3.54 -17.97 -18.87
N GLU A 238 3.15 -17.93 -17.60
CA GLU A 238 1.95 -17.27 -17.08
C GLU A 238 2.33 -16.12 -16.15
N ILE A 239 1.78 -14.94 -16.41
CA ILE A 239 2.12 -13.74 -15.66
C ILE A 239 0.96 -12.75 -15.62
N THR A 240 0.84 -12.06 -14.50
CA THR A 240 0.01 -10.85 -14.39
C THR A 240 0.87 -9.68 -13.98
N VAL A 241 0.68 -8.55 -14.66
CA VAL A 241 1.28 -7.26 -14.32
C VAL A 241 0.18 -6.37 -13.78
N LEU A 242 0.33 -5.86 -12.57
CA LEU A 242 -0.54 -4.85 -11.98
C LEU A 242 0.28 -3.59 -11.72
N PHE A 243 -0.20 -2.44 -12.17
CA PHE A 243 0.55 -1.20 -12.12
C PHE A 243 -0.33 -0.01 -11.81
N VAL A 244 -0.08 0.64 -10.67
CA VAL A 244 -0.63 1.96 -10.36
C VAL A 244 0.08 3.02 -11.19
N ALA A 245 -0.65 3.70 -12.07
CA ALA A 245 -0.12 4.80 -12.84
C ALA A 245 -1.19 5.84 -13.16
N GLN A 246 -0.77 7.07 -13.41
CA GLN A 246 -1.58 8.09 -14.08
C GLN A 246 -0.94 8.36 -15.44
N ALA A 247 -1.59 7.91 -16.51
CA ALA A 247 -1.11 8.17 -17.86
C ALA A 247 -1.46 9.60 -18.31
N SER A 248 -0.59 10.19 -19.13
CA SER A 248 -0.80 11.53 -19.67
C SER A 248 -1.94 11.59 -20.69
N PRO A 249 -2.75 12.66 -20.70
CA PRO A 249 -3.79 12.89 -21.71
C PRO A 249 -3.22 13.21 -23.10
N SER A 250 -1.91 13.44 -23.20
CA SER A 250 -1.22 13.64 -24.48
C SER A 250 -0.48 12.38 -24.97
N ALA A 251 -0.88 11.19 -24.50
CA ALA A 251 -0.27 9.94 -24.91
C ALA A 251 -0.47 9.70 -26.41
N ASN A 252 0.59 9.34 -27.13
CA ASN A 252 0.50 8.93 -28.52
C ASN A 252 0.25 7.42 -28.64
N SER A 253 -0.12 6.97 -29.84
CA SER A 253 -0.16 5.55 -30.14
C SER A 253 1.20 4.90 -29.81
N PHE A 254 1.15 3.74 -29.13
CA PHE A 254 2.30 2.98 -28.63
C PHE A 254 3.04 3.58 -27.43
N ASP A 255 2.64 4.75 -26.90
CA ASP A 255 3.20 5.22 -25.64
C ASP A 255 2.82 4.24 -24.54
N SER A 256 3.83 3.68 -23.87
CA SER A 256 3.67 2.56 -22.94
C SER A 256 4.05 2.94 -21.53
N ILE A 257 3.23 2.49 -20.57
CA ILE A 257 3.60 2.50 -19.16
C ILE A 257 4.42 1.26 -18.80
N PHE A 258 4.30 0.17 -19.57
CA PHE A 258 5.02 -1.05 -19.29
C PHE A 258 5.33 -1.83 -20.56
N SER A 259 6.48 -2.49 -20.59
CA SER A 259 6.78 -3.51 -21.59
C SER A 259 7.66 -4.63 -21.04
N MET A 260 7.45 -5.80 -21.62
CA MET A 260 8.43 -6.87 -21.70
C MET A 260 8.85 -6.99 -23.16
N ASP A 261 10.15 -7.00 -23.41
CA ASP A 261 10.72 -7.00 -24.76
C ASP A 261 11.70 -8.14 -24.95
N SER A 262 11.60 -8.78 -26.11
CA SER A 262 12.49 -9.85 -26.52
C SER A 262 12.62 -9.84 -28.05
N ALA A 263 13.27 -10.87 -28.60
CA ALA A 263 13.45 -10.93 -30.05
C ALA A 263 12.17 -11.33 -30.81
N THR A 264 11.29 -12.13 -30.20
CA THR A 264 10.16 -12.75 -30.91
C THR A 264 8.84 -12.65 -30.17
N ASN A 265 8.81 -13.08 -28.91
CA ASN A 265 7.58 -13.25 -28.14
C ASN A 265 7.59 -12.30 -26.93
N ASP A 266 6.90 -11.17 -27.07
CA ASP A 266 6.98 -10.02 -26.17
C ASP A 266 5.63 -9.30 -26.04
N PHE A 267 5.53 -8.30 -25.16
CA PHE A 267 4.33 -7.45 -25.08
C PHE A 267 4.53 -6.09 -24.41
N GLN A 268 3.54 -5.21 -24.58
CA GLN A 268 3.48 -3.93 -23.89
C GLN A 268 2.05 -3.51 -23.56
N MET A 269 1.93 -2.70 -22.51
CA MET A 269 0.71 -1.99 -22.09
C MET A 269 0.80 -0.56 -22.60
N GLU A 270 -0.05 -0.19 -23.56
CA GLU A 270 0.06 1.07 -24.31
C GLU A 270 -1.24 1.88 -24.37
N ALA A 271 -1.11 3.15 -24.76
CA ALA A 271 -2.22 4.09 -24.86
C ALA A 271 -3.34 3.62 -25.79
N GLY A 272 -3.01 2.86 -26.84
CA GLY A 272 -4.00 2.29 -27.74
C GLY A 272 -4.42 3.24 -28.87
N GLN A 273 -4.52 4.55 -28.61
CA GLN A 273 -4.74 5.62 -29.59
C GLN A 273 -4.02 6.93 -29.20
N THR A 274 -4.07 7.93 -30.09
CA THR A 274 -3.53 9.27 -29.81
C THR A 274 -4.48 10.06 -28.90
N ASN A 275 -3.91 10.72 -27.90
CA ASN A 275 -4.55 11.45 -26.80
C ASN A 275 -5.49 10.61 -25.94
N GLN A 276 -5.30 9.28 -25.88
CA GLN A 276 -6.15 8.40 -25.09
C GLN A 276 -5.33 7.25 -24.57
N PHE A 277 -5.35 7.00 -23.26
CA PHE A 277 -4.68 5.86 -22.66
C PHE A 277 -5.68 4.76 -22.29
N ARG A 278 -5.73 3.68 -23.07
CA ARG A 278 -6.77 2.64 -23.00
C ARG A 278 -6.31 1.30 -22.42
N ASN A 279 -5.08 1.24 -21.89
CA ASN A 279 -4.44 0.00 -21.46
C ASN A 279 -4.49 -1.13 -22.51
N LYS A 280 -4.16 -0.80 -23.76
CA LYS A 280 -4.13 -1.79 -24.83
C LYS A 280 -2.92 -2.71 -24.64
N ILE A 281 -3.15 -4.02 -24.62
CA ILE A 281 -2.12 -5.05 -24.58
C ILE A 281 -1.76 -5.41 -26.02
N ASN A 282 -0.52 -5.10 -26.40
CA ASN A 282 0.00 -5.35 -27.74
C ASN A 282 1.22 -6.27 -27.65
N GLY A 283 1.11 -7.47 -28.22
CA GLY A 283 2.18 -8.47 -28.20
C GLY A 283 2.66 -8.85 -29.59
N ALA A 284 3.98 -9.05 -29.75
CA ALA A 284 4.54 -9.70 -30.92
C ALA A 284 4.68 -11.21 -30.64
N GLY A 285 4.36 -12.03 -31.64
CA GLY A 285 4.46 -13.49 -31.54
C GLY A 285 3.39 -14.17 -30.67
N ILE A 286 2.94 -13.51 -29.61
CA ILE A 286 2.07 -14.11 -28.58
C ILE A 286 0.57 -13.89 -28.78
N LEU A 287 0.14 -12.85 -29.53
CA LEU A 287 -1.26 -12.49 -29.73
C LEU A 287 -1.65 -12.54 -31.22
N GLY A 288 -2.92 -12.90 -31.51
CA GLY A 288 -3.48 -12.79 -32.85
C GLY A 288 -3.93 -11.37 -33.22
N SER A 289 -4.30 -10.59 -32.21
CA SER A 289 -4.61 -9.16 -32.29
C SER A 289 -4.30 -8.51 -30.94
N ALA A 290 -4.01 -7.22 -30.94
CA ALA A 290 -3.94 -6.45 -29.69
C ALA A 290 -5.30 -6.47 -28.98
N VAL A 291 -5.27 -6.44 -27.64
CA VAL A 291 -6.43 -6.51 -26.75
C VAL A 291 -6.56 -5.20 -25.99
N GLY A 292 -7.66 -4.48 -26.15
CA GLY A 292 -7.87 -3.23 -25.45
C GLY A 292 -9.20 -2.58 -25.82
N GLY A 293 -9.87 -2.04 -24.80
CA GLY A 293 -11.17 -1.42 -24.95
C GLY A 293 -11.16 -0.06 -25.69
N THR A 294 -12.29 0.64 -25.60
CA THR A 294 -12.45 1.99 -26.15
C THR A 294 -12.43 3.09 -25.08
N THR A 295 -12.52 2.70 -23.81
CA THR A 295 -12.49 3.60 -22.65
C THR A 295 -11.12 4.25 -22.52
N ASP A 296 -11.14 5.55 -22.25
CA ASP A 296 -9.94 6.34 -21.97
C ASP A 296 -9.75 6.45 -20.45
N PHE A 297 -8.53 6.16 -20.00
CA PHE A 297 -8.10 6.15 -18.60
C PHE A 297 -6.91 7.10 -18.41
N ASP A 298 -6.82 8.13 -19.24
CA ASP A 298 -5.90 9.23 -19.03
C ASP A 298 -6.29 10.06 -17.80
N SER A 299 -5.43 11.02 -17.43
CA SER A 299 -5.72 12.14 -16.53
C SER A 299 -6.08 11.83 -15.08
N SER A 300 -6.33 10.57 -14.71
CA SER A 300 -6.51 10.09 -13.35
C SER A 300 -5.63 8.87 -13.07
N PRO A 301 -5.25 8.62 -11.80
CA PRO A 301 -4.55 7.39 -11.44
C PRO A 301 -5.49 6.17 -11.50
N HIS A 302 -4.98 5.07 -12.05
CA HIS A 302 -5.69 3.80 -12.19
C HIS A 302 -4.77 2.63 -11.83
N ILE A 303 -5.38 1.48 -11.54
CA ILE A 303 -4.70 0.18 -11.47
C ILE A 303 -4.83 -0.48 -12.84
N PHE A 304 -3.77 -0.36 -13.65
CA PHE A 304 -3.68 -1.00 -14.95
C PHE A 304 -3.21 -2.44 -14.81
N GLU A 305 -3.82 -3.34 -15.54
CA GLU A 305 -3.48 -4.75 -15.48
C GLU A 305 -3.42 -5.41 -16.86
N ALA A 306 -2.42 -6.27 -17.03
CA ALA A 306 -2.27 -7.19 -18.14
C ALA A 306 -2.17 -8.62 -17.59
N VAL A 307 -3.05 -9.50 -18.05
CA VAL A 307 -3.08 -10.91 -17.64
C VAL A 307 -2.69 -11.74 -18.84
N LEU A 308 -1.64 -12.56 -18.74
CA LEU A 308 -1.29 -13.59 -19.72
C LEU A 308 -1.45 -14.96 -19.06
N ASP A 309 -2.63 -15.56 -19.26
CA ASP A 309 -3.03 -16.84 -18.69
C ASP A 309 -2.70 -17.95 -19.68
N ARG A 310 -1.58 -18.65 -19.44
CA ARG A 310 -1.13 -19.72 -20.31
C ARG A 310 -2.04 -20.94 -20.19
N ALA A 311 -2.53 -21.22 -18.99
CA ALA A 311 -3.36 -22.39 -18.71
C ALA A 311 -4.67 -22.38 -19.50
N ASN A 312 -5.26 -21.19 -19.70
CA ASN A 312 -6.52 -21.00 -20.41
C ASN A 312 -6.37 -20.39 -21.81
N ASN A 313 -5.15 -20.12 -22.27
CA ASN A 313 -4.84 -19.40 -23.53
C ASN A 313 -5.53 -18.03 -23.60
N LEU A 314 -5.57 -17.30 -22.49
CA LEU A 314 -6.33 -16.07 -22.35
C LEU A 314 -5.38 -14.89 -22.11
N VAL A 315 -5.65 -13.77 -22.78
CA VAL A 315 -5.08 -12.47 -22.42
C VAL A 315 -6.19 -11.50 -22.05
N LEU A 316 -5.99 -10.72 -21.00
CA LEU A 316 -6.94 -9.69 -20.56
C LEU A 316 -6.26 -8.32 -20.47
N SER A 317 -6.97 -7.30 -20.95
CA SER A 317 -6.77 -5.91 -20.55
C SER A 317 -7.75 -5.60 -19.42
N VAL A 318 -7.25 -5.19 -18.25
CA VAL A 318 -8.07 -4.94 -17.07
C VAL A 318 -7.68 -3.59 -16.48
N VAL A 319 -8.67 -2.81 -16.03
CA VAL A 319 -8.44 -1.53 -15.34
C VAL A 319 -9.38 -1.45 -14.14
N ASP A 320 -8.83 -1.19 -12.96
CA ASP A 320 -9.55 -1.10 -11.69
C ASP A 320 -10.46 -2.32 -11.39
N GLY A 321 -9.98 -3.51 -11.73
CA GLY A 321 -10.73 -4.77 -11.57
C GLY A 321 -11.80 -5.03 -12.65
N ILE A 322 -11.97 -4.13 -13.61
CA ILE A 322 -12.92 -4.28 -14.73
C ILE A 322 -12.18 -4.71 -15.99
N THR A 323 -12.53 -5.87 -16.55
CA THR A 323 -12.03 -6.33 -17.86
C THR A 323 -12.50 -5.39 -18.97
N GLN A 324 -11.55 -4.76 -19.65
CA GLN A 324 -11.80 -3.85 -20.77
C GLN A 324 -11.92 -4.61 -22.10
N ASP A 325 -11.11 -5.66 -22.26
CA ASP A 325 -11.11 -6.51 -23.44
C ASP A 325 -10.41 -7.84 -23.13
N SER A 326 -10.63 -8.84 -24.00
CA SER A 326 -10.00 -10.15 -23.90
C SER A 326 -9.59 -10.70 -25.28
N GLY A 327 -8.60 -11.58 -25.29
CA GLY A 327 -8.13 -12.24 -26.50
C GLY A 327 -7.45 -13.57 -26.21
N THR A 328 -6.86 -14.17 -27.23
CA THR A 328 -6.17 -15.45 -27.10
C THR A 328 -4.67 -15.26 -26.94
N TYR A 329 -4.11 -15.85 -25.89
CA TYR A 329 -2.67 -15.96 -25.68
C TYR A 329 -2.15 -17.22 -26.38
N LEU A 330 -1.53 -17.04 -27.55
CA LEU A 330 -1.25 -18.11 -28.52
C LEU A 330 -0.01 -18.93 -28.18
N THR A 331 1.04 -18.27 -27.72
CA THR A 331 2.32 -18.89 -27.35
C THR A 331 2.93 -18.15 -26.18
N SER A 332 3.76 -18.84 -25.42
CA SER A 332 4.50 -18.24 -24.31
C SER A 332 5.40 -17.09 -24.76
N LEU A 333 5.64 -16.15 -23.85
CA LEU A 333 6.74 -15.19 -23.93
C LEU A 333 8.08 -15.91 -24.11
N ASP A 334 9.06 -15.20 -24.68
CA ASP A 334 10.44 -15.68 -24.62
C ASP A 334 10.90 -15.67 -23.16
N ALA A 335 11.63 -16.71 -22.76
CA ALA A 335 11.99 -16.95 -21.36
C ALA A 335 12.80 -15.82 -20.71
N VAL A 336 13.44 -14.96 -21.51
CA VAL A 336 14.16 -13.77 -21.05
C VAL A 336 13.59 -12.54 -21.72
N GLN A 337 13.18 -11.57 -20.92
CA GLN A 337 12.61 -10.31 -21.34
C GLN A 337 13.44 -9.13 -20.79
N ALA A 338 13.49 -8.03 -21.52
CA ALA A 338 13.79 -6.74 -20.95
C ALA A 338 12.51 -6.15 -20.36
N VAL A 339 12.48 -5.95 -19.04
CA VAL A 339 11.34 -5.33 -18.33
C VAL A 339 11.56 -3.83 -18.29
N ARG A 340 10.54 -3.05 -18.68
CA ARG A 340 10.59 -1.59 -18.65
C ARG A 340 9.40 -0.99 -17.95
N TYR A 341 9.71 0.00 -17.13
CA TYR A 341 8.78 0.84 -16.41
C TYR A 341 8.74 2.20 -17.11
N PHE A 342 7.54 2.59 -17.56
CA PHE A 342 7.25 3.76 -18.40
C PHE A 342 7.92 3.76 -19.78
N GLY A 343 8.26 2.60 -20.33
CA GLY A 343 8.84 2.48 -21.67
C GLY A 343 8.19 1.40 -22.53
N ASN A 344 8.07 1.66 -23.84
CA ASN A 344 7.69 0.64 -24.82
C ASN A 344 8.86 -0.30 -25.14
N ARG A 345 8.58 -1.37 -25.89
CA ARG A 345 9.56 -2.40 -26.26
C ARG A 345 10.86 -1.85 -26.86
N ASN A 346 10.76 -0.80 -27.69
CA ASN A 346 11.91 -0.22 -28.38
C ASN A 346 12.50 1.03 -27.70
N VAL A 347 12.00 1.44 -26.53
CA VAL A 347 12.41 2.68 -25.83
C VAL A 347 12.32 3.92 -26.73
N SER A 348 11.28 3.96 -27.57
CA SER A 348 11.02 5.03 -28.54
C SER A 348 9.68 5.73 -28.30
N LYS A 349 8.87 5.16 -27.40
CA LYS A 349 7.52 5.61 -27.03
C LYS A 349 7.31 5.39 -25.53
N CYS A 350 8.05 6.14 -24.73
CA CYS A 350 7.82 6.19 -23.30
C CYS A 350 6.60 7.06 -23.02
N SER A 351 5.69 6.57 -22.17
CA SER A 351 4.58 7.38 -21.72
C SER A 351 5.08 8.52 -20.84
N SER A 352 4.28 9.58 -20.74
CA SER A 352 4.44 10.61 -19.72
C SER A 352 3.36 10.43 -18.65
N GLY A 353 3.60 10.93 -17.45
CA GLY A 353 2.68 10.82 -16.32
C GLY A 353 3.36 10.36 -15.04
N LEU A 354 2.57 9.79 -14.13
CA LEU A 354 3.04 9.35 -12.82
C LEU A 354 3.07 7.83 -12.74
N GLY A 355 4.23 7.28 -12.40
CA GLY A 355 4.37 5.87 -12.05
C GLY A 355 4.33 5.67 -10.54
N GLY A 356 3.42 4.82 -10.08
CA GLY A 356 3.33 4.33 -8.71
C GLY A 356 3.88 2.90 -8.57
N GLU A 357 3.22 2.09 -7.77
CA GLU A 357 3.66 0.72 -7.50
C GLU A 357 3.31 -0.25 -8.63
N MET A 358 4.26 -1.13 -8.95
CA MET A 358 4.11 -2.20 -9.93
C MET A 358 4.41 -3.55 -9.29
N VAL A 359 3.46 -4.48 -9.41
CA VAL A 359 3.58 -5.85 -8.92
C VAL A 359 3.43 -6.78 -10.10
N ILE A 360 4.39 -7.69 -10.27
CA ILE A 360 4.32 -8.75 -11.27
C ILE A 360 4.24 -10.08 -10.53
N ILE A 361 3.20 -10.86 -10.81
CA ILE A 361 2.96 -12.17 -10.18
C ILE A 361 3.00 -13.28 -11.23
N PRO A 362 3.56 -14.46 -10.89
CA PRO A 362 3.58 -15.64 -11.76
C PRO A 362 2.26 -16.41 -11.67
N SER A 363 1.12 -15.72 -11.75
CA SER A 363 -0.23 -16.26 -11.59
C SER A 363 -1.22 -15.44 -12.39
N ALA A 364 -2.18 -16.11 -13.04
CA ALA A 364 -3.36 -15.50 -13.65
C ALA A 364 -4.66 -15.73 -12.85
N LEU A 365 -4.57 -16.36 -11.66
CA LEU A 365 -5.74 -16.68 -10.84
C LEU A 365 -6.47 -15.41 -10.40
N LEU A 366 -7.80 -15.39 -10.57
CA LEU A 366 -8.61 -14.23 -10.20
C LEU A 366 -8.42 -13.82 -8.74
N ALA A 367 -8.36 -14.79 -7.81
CA ALA A 367 -8.19 -14.51 -6.39
C ALA A 367 -6.86 -13.79 -6.07
N ASP A 368 -5.76 -14.21 -6.69
CA ASP A 368 -4.44 -13.56 -6.51
C ASP A 368 -4.45 -12.13 -7.06
N ARG A 369 -5.14 -11.95 -8.20
CA ARG A 369 -5.28 -10.65 -8.87
C ARG A 369 -6.12 -9.68 -8.04
N GLU A 370 -7.30 -10.11 -7.59
CA GLU A 370 -8.18 -9.33 -6.73
C GLU A 370 -7.49 -8.95 -5.41
N LEU A 371 -6.66 -9.84 -4.85
CA LEU A 371 -5.87 -9.57 -3.65
C LEU A 371 -4.90 -8.40 -3.85
N ILE A 372 -4.09 -8.41 -4.92
CA ILE A 372 -3.18 -7.30 -5.25
C ILE A 372 -3.96 -6.04 -5.68
N GLN A 373 -5.05 -6.16 -6.45
CA GLN A 373 -5.90 -5.02 -6.82
C GLN A 373 -6.46 -4.32 -5.59
N GLY A 374 -6.98 -5.08 -4.62
CA GLY A 374 -7.45 -4.56 -3.34
C GLY A 374 -6.35 -3.85 -2.57
N TYR A 375 -5.18 -4.47 -2.43
CA TYR A 375 -4.01 -3.86 -1.81
C TYR A 375 -3.65 -2.51 -2.41
N LEU A 376 -3.45 -2.48 -3.73
CA LEU A 376 -3.08 -1.27 -4.46
C LEU A 376 -4.17 -0.20 -4.32
N ALA A 377 -5.45 -0.59 -4.40
CA ALA A 377 -6.55 0.35 -4.27
C ALA A 377 -6.61 1.01 -2.90
N TRP A 378 -6.43 0.26 -1.81
CA TRP A 378 -6.44 0.82 -0.47
C TRP A 378 -5.21 1.67 -0.18
N LYS A 379 -4.02 1.22 -0.58
CA LYS A 379 -2.78 1.96 -0.38
C LYS A 379 -2.75 3.27 -1.19
N TRP A 380 -3.14 3.21 -2.45
CA TRP A 380 -3.06 4.34 -3.38
C TRP A 380 -4.37 5.15 -3.49
N GLY A 381 -5.35 4.89 -2.61
CA GLY A 381 -6.59 5.68 -2.53
C GLY A 381 -7.54 5.50 -3.73
N LEU A 382 -7.47 4.35 -4.41
CA LEU A 382 -8.24 4.03 -5.63
C LEU A 382 -9.44 3.10 -5.37
N VAL A 383 -9.80 2.86 -4.10
CA VAL A 383 -10.97 2.02 -3.73
C VAL A 383 -12.24 2.49 -4.43
N ALA A 384 -12.43 3.80 -4.61
CA ALA A 384 -13.59 4.35 -5.30
C ALA A 384 -13.68 3.91 -6.77
N SER A 385 -12.55 3.68 -7.44
CA SER A 385 -12.46 3.28 -8.85
C SER A 385 -12.70 1.79 -9.09
N LEU A 386 -12.49 0.94 -8.06
CA LEU A 386 -12.70 -0.51 -8.18
C LEU A 386 -14.11 -0.88 -8.68
N ASP A 387 -14.24 -2.02 -9.35
CA ASP A 387 -15.56 -2.58 -9.67
C ASP A 387 -16.46 -2.70 -8.43
N ALA A 388 -17.77 -2.52 -8.62
CA ALA A 388 -18.74 -2.57 -7.52
C ALA A 388 -18.81 -3.97 -6.86
N GLY A 389 -18.52 -5.04 -7.60
CA GLY A 389 -18.48 -6.42 -7.12
C GLY A 389 -17.12 -6.87 -6.56
N HIS A 390 -16.10 -6.01 -6.57
CA HIS A 390 -14.76 -6.37 -6.15
C HIS A 390 -14.73 -6.75 -4.65
N PRO A 391 -14.13 -7.88 -4.24
CA PRO A 391 -14.18 -8.36 -2.85
C PRO A 391 -13.60 -7.38 -1.84
N TYR A 392 -12.65 -6.55 -2.27
CA TYR A 392 -12.00 -5.54 -1.42
C TYR A 392 -12.54 -4.11 -1.60
N LYS A 393 -13.77 -3.96 -2.13
CA LYS A 393 -14.42 -2.65 -2.32
C LYS A 393 -14.78 -1.96 -1.00
N THR A 394 -15.12 -2.74 0.03
CA THR A 394 -15.60 -2.23 1.32
C THR A 394 -14.62 -2.48 2.47
N GLU A 395 -13.74 -3.47 2.33
CA GLU A 395 -12.71 -3.78 3.31
C GLU A 395 -11.37 -4.07 2.60
N PRO A 396 -10.25 -3.66 3.20
CA PRO A 396 -8.93 -3.95 2.66
C PRO A 396 -8.56 -5.43 2.85
N PRO A 397 -7.69 -5.98 1.99
CA PRO A 397 -7.13 -7.28 2.25
C PRO A 397 -6.32 -7.31 3.56
N LYS A 398 -6.46 -8.40 4.30
CA LYS A 398 -5.78 -8.65 5.58
C LYS A 398 -4.72 -9.73 5.41
N GLU A 399 -3.78 -9.81 6.35
CA GLU A 399 -2.82 -10.92 6.37
C GLU A 399 -3.54 -12.27 6.44
N ALA A 400 -2.92 -13.30 5.85
CA ALA A 400 -3.48 -14.66 5.77
C ALA A 400 -3.27 -15.46 7.07
#